data_AF-A0AAD9IMJ8-F1
#
_entry.id   AF-A0AAD9IMJ8-F1
#
_cell.length_a   1.000
_cell.length_b   1.000
_cell.length_c   1.000
_cell.angle_alpha   90.00
_cell.angle_beta   90.00
_cell.angle_gamma   90.00
#
_symmetry.space_group_name_H-M   'P 1'
#
loop_
_entity.id
_entity.type
_entity.pdbx_description
1 polymer ?
#
loop_
_entity_poly.entity_id
_entity_poly.type
_entity_poly.pdbx_seq_one_letter_code
_entity_poly.pdbx_strand_id
1 'polypeptide(L)'
;MIGTHRGGFAGFRAINVPTQLLTALQRRGGSALLIHISTDQVYSGNDPAQGGWRETDEPAPVNTYGKTKLEAEQAVKRQGTYFTDEWRSPVAVADICRACEVLIAREPGALQHRVFNMGGPQRLSRLEMASAAAAAAGVDANDLIASCRAADVPRGALSPVDIAMDSSRLRKQLGIAGTPLAVVAQEVWQQLQGSC
;
A
#
# COMPACT_ATOMS: atom_id res chain seq x y z
N MET A 1 -14.87 24.83 27.82
CA MET A 1 -15.46 24.75 26.47
C MET A 1 -14.41 24.18 25.53
N ILE A 2 -14.47 22.88 25.26
CA ILE A 2 -13.57 22.21 24.31
C ILE A 2 -14.38 22.06 23.01
N GLY A 3 -13.94 22.74 21.95
CA GLY A 3 -14.60 22.73 20.65
C GLY A 3 -14.50 21.36 19.99
N THR A 4 -15.64 20.83 19.55
CA THR A 4 -15.74 19.59 18.80
C THR A 4 -15.37 19.85 17.34
N HIS A 5 -14.14 19.52 16.94
CA HIS A 5 -13.76 19.49 15.53
C HIS A 5 -14.38 18.27 14.85
N ARG A 6 -15.56 18.48 14.25
CA ARG A 6 -16.19 17.57 13.29
C ARG A 6 -15.51 17.72 11.92
N GLY A 7 -14.50 16.90 11.62
CA GLY A 7 -13.89 16.89 10.30
C GLY A 7 -12.72 15.94 10.20
N GLY A 8 -12.98 14.63 10.04
CA GLY A 8 -11.89 13.65 10.05
C GLY A 8 -12.18 12.27 9.45
N PHE A 9 -13.22 12.12 8.61
CA PHE A 9 -13.64 10.79 8.16
C PHE A 9 -13.33 10.46 6.69
N ALA A 10 -13.35 11.38 5.73
CA ALA A 10 -13.64 10.98 4.34
C ALA A 10 -12.46 10.80 3.35
N GLY A 11 -11.19 10.65 3.76
CA GLY A 11 -10.09 10.70 2.76
C GLY A 11 -8.91 9.78 2.95
N PHE A 12 -9.07 8.78 3.79
CA PHE A 12 -8.28 7.58 3.63
C PHE A 12 -8.81 6.67 2.51
N ARG A 13 -10.04 6.93 2.05
CA ARG A 13 -10.75 6.31 0.93
C ARG A 13 -10.01 6.25 -0.40
N ALA A 14 -8.97 7.06 -0.62
CA ALA A 14 -8.27 7.08 -1.91
C ALA A 14 -6.94 6.32 -1.91
N ILE A 15 -6.45 5.87 -0.75
CA ILE A 15 -5.13 5.22 -0.60
C ILE A 15 -5.19 3.72 -0.83
N ASN A 16 -6.16 3.09 -0.18
CA ASN A 16 -6.21 1.66 -0.01
C ASN A 16 -7.13 0.98 -1.03
N VAL A 17 -7.64 1.72 -2.01
CA VAL A 17 -8.67 1.25 -2.92
C VAL A 17 -8.04 1.09 -4.31
N PRO A 18 -7.81 -0.15 -4.79
CA PRO A 18 -7.23 -0.44 -6.11
C PRO A 18 -8.28 -0.25 -7.23
N THR A 19 -8.93 0.90 -7.23
CA THR A 19 -10.17 1.12 -7.94
C THR A 19 -9.99 1.27 -9.47
N GLN A 20 -8.78 1.61 -9.91
CA GLN A 20 -8.41 1.69 -11.34
C GLN A 20 -7.97 0.33 -11.89
N LEU A 21 -7.34 -0.52 -11.06
CA LEU A 21 -7.01 -1.90 -11.45
C LEU A 21 -8.30 -2.62 -11.88
N LEU A 22 -9.41 -2.40 -11.18
CA LEU A 22 -10.72 -2.92 -11.57
C LEU A 22 -11.20 -2.42 -12.94
N THR A 23 -11.13 -1.11 -13.18
CA THR A 23 -11.53 -0.50 -14.47
C THR A 23 -10.67 -1.01 -15.62
N ALA A 24 -9.36 -1.13 -15.40
CA ALA A 24 -8.40 -1.67 -16.35
C ALA A 24 -8.70 -3.12 -16.72
N LEU A 25 -8.97 -3.95 -15.70
CA LEU A 25 -9.34 -5.35 -15.87
C LEU A 25 -10.66 -5.52 -16.64
N GLN A 26 -11.65 -4.64 -16.41
CA GLN A 26 -12.91 -4.63 -17.15
C GLN A 26 -12.74 -4.22 -18.63
N ARG A 27 -11.90 -3.22 -18.91
CA ARG A 27 -11.65 -2.74 -20.28
C ARG A 27 -10.89 -3.74 -21.14
N ARG A 28 -10.02 -4.54 -20.53
CA ARG A 28 -9.26 -5.58 -21.23
C ARG A 28 -10.15 -6.72 -21.77
N GLY A 29 -11.33 -6.91 -21.18
CA GLY A 29 -12.20 -8.06 -21.45
C GLY A 29 -11.64 -9.34 -20.81
N GLY A 30 -12.55 -10.19 -20.29
CA GLY A 30 -12.22 -11.40 -19.55
C GLY A 30 -12.39 -11.25 -18.03
N SER A 31 -12.39 -12.39 -17.33
CA SER A 31 -12.52 -12.44 -15.87
C SER A 31 -11.15 -12.24 -15.24
N ALA A 32 -10.95 -11.13 -14.52
CA ALA A 32 -9.73 -10.93 -13.75
C ALA A 32 -10.05 -10.80 -12.27
N LEU A 33 -9.24 -11.48 -11.46
CA LEU A 33 -9.40 -11.51 -10.02
C LEU A 33 -8.70 -10.30 -9.39
N LEU A 34 -9.48 -9.38 -8.81
CA LEU A 34 -8.93 -8.41 -7.87
C LEU A 34 -8.98 -8.99 -6.46
N ILE A 35 -7.82 -9.06 -5.81
CA ILE A 35 -7.72 -9.37 -4.37
C ILE A 35 -7.39 -8.08 -3.62
N HIS A 36 -8.32 -7.60 -2.80
CA HIS A 36 -8.04 -6.54 -1.82
C HIS A 36 -7.76 -7.17 -0.45
N ILE A 37 -6.54 -7.02 0.05
CA ILE A 37 -6.18 -7.47 1.40
C ILE A 37 -6.63 -6.40 2.39
N SER A 38 -7.57 -6.70 3.28
CA SER A 38 -8.06 -5.78 4.31
C SER A 38 -7.26 -5.87 5.63
N THR A 39 -7.87 -5.59 6.78
CA THR A 39 -7.31 -5.74 8.13
C THR A 39 -8.40 -6.20 9.08
N ASP A 40 -8.03 -6.98 10.10
CA ASP A 40 -8.85 -7.31 11.26
C ASP A 40 -9.38 -6.07 12.04
N GLN A 41 -8.68 -4.95 12.00
CA GLN A 41 -9.09 -3.69 12.64
C GLN A 41 -10.38 -3.06 12.06
N VAL A 42 -11.02 -3.69 11.07
CA VAL A 42 -12.39 -3.34 10.65
C VAL A 42 -13.45 -3.79 11.66
N TYR A 43 -13.13 -4.75 12.53
CA TYR A 43 -14.01 -5.18 13.61
C TYR A 43 -13.81 -4.34 14.88
N SER A 44 -14.79 -4.38 15.79
CA SER A 44 -14.74 -3.61 17.05
C SER A 44 -13.76 -4.19 18.06
N GLY A 45 -13.48 -5.50 17.97
CA GLY A 45 -12.72 -6.25 18.96
C GLY A 45 -13.52 -6.67 20.20
N ASN A 46 -14.81 -6.31 20.29
CA ASN A 46 -15.66 -6.62 21.45
C ASN A 46 -16.67 -7.73 21.11
N ASP A 47 -16.82 -8.68 22.03
CA ASP A 47 -17.87 -9.71 22.04
C ASP A 47 -18.06 -10.50 20.72
N PRO A 48 -16.99 -11.08 20.12
CA PRO A 48 -17.18 -11.95 18.97
C PRO A 48 -17.97 -13.20 19.36
N ALA A 49 -18.72 -13.76 18.41
CA ALA A 49 -19.36 -15.05 18.58
C ALA A 49 -18.32 -16.16 18.89
N GLN A 50 -18.79 -17.30 19.40
CA GLN A 50 -17.91 -18.45 19.64
C GLN A 50 -17.24 -18.87 18.31
N GLY A 51 -15.92 -18.72 18.24
CA GLY A 51 -15.13 -18.94 17.02
C GLY A 51 -14.55 -17.69 16.36
N GLY A 52 -14.87 -16.48 16.86
CA GLY A 52 -14.34 -15.22 16.34
C GLY A 52 -15.28 -14.50 15.36
N TRP A 53 -14.78 -13.41 14.76
CA TRP A 53 -15.50 -12.63 13.75
C TRP A 53 -15.61 -13.38 12.42
N ARG A 54 -16.78 -13.33 11.81
CA ARG A 54 -17.08 -13.87 10.47
C ARG A 54 -17.14 -12.74 9.45
N GLU A 55 -16.90 -13.04 8.18
CA GLU A 55 -16.97 -12.06 7.09
C GLU A 55 -18.39 -11.51 6.86
N THR A 56 -19.41 -12.16 7.42
CA THR A 56 -20.80 -11.70 7.42
C THR A 56 -21.14 -10.77 8.58
N ASP A 57 -20.26 -10.64 9.57
CA ASP A 57 -20.50 -9.78 10.73
C ASP A 57 -20.32 -8.31 10.34
N GLU A 58 -21.13 -7.43 10.94
CA GLU A 58 -21.09 -6.00 10.62
C GLU A 58 -19.76 -5.37 11.10
N PRO A 59 -18.96 -4.76 10.21
CA PRO A 59 -17.73 -4.10 10.60
C PRO A 59 -17.98 -2.86 11.48
N ALA A 60 -17.19 -2.69 12.54
CA ALA A 60 -17.34 -1.62 13.51
C ALA A 60 -15.98 -1.09 14.00
N PRO A 61 -15.18 -0.44 13.13
CA PRO A 61 -13.81 -0.06 13.44
C PRO A 61 -13.73 1.05 14.50
N VAL A 62 -12.92 0.82 15.54
CA VAL A 62 -12.78 1.73 16.69
C VAL A 62 -11.68 2.78 16.49
N ASN A 63 -10.77 2.58 15.54
CA ASN A 63 -9.66 3.50 15.27
C ASN A 63 -9.69 4.04 13.83
N THR A 64 -8.88 5.07 13.58
CA THR A 64 -8.80 5.73 12.28
C THR A 64 -8.36 4.76 11.19
N TYR A 65 -7.32 3.94 11.42
CA TYR A 65 -6.79 2.98 10.44
C TYR A 65 -7.83 1.96 9.99
N GLY A 66 -8.56 1.34 10.93
CA GLY A 66 -9.65 0.41 10.66
C GLY A 66 -10.76 1.03 9.81
N LYS A 67 -11.17 2.26 10.13
CA LYS A 67 -12.16 3.01 9.32
C LYS A 67 -11.70 3.15 7.87
N THR A 68 -10.41 3.43 7.66
CA THR A 68 -9.84 3.54 6.30
C THR A 68 -9.93 2.25 5.49
N LYS A 69 -9.79 1.10 6.15
CA LYS A 69 -9.74 -0.21 5.52
C LYS A 69 -11.15 -0.71 5.23
N LEU A 70 -12.10 -0.46 6.12
CA LEU A 70 -13.51 -0.69 5.85
C LEU A 70 -14.01 0.16 4.67
N GLU A 71 -13.66 1.45 4.64
CA GLU A 71 -13.96 2.30 3.48
C GLU A 71 -13.36 1.73 2.20
N ALA A 72 -12.18 1.11 2.29
CA ALA A 72 -11.52 0.49 1.15
C ALA A 72 -12.22 -0.76 0.66
N GLU A 73 -12.69 -1.64 1.55
CA GLU A 73 -13.54 -2.79 1.20
C GLU A 73 -14.80 -2.34 0.46
N GLN A 74 -15.46 -1.28 0.96
CA GLN A 74 -16.66 -0.71 0.35
C GLN A 74 -16.39 0.00 -0.97
N ALA A 75 -15.21 0.57 -1.14
CA ALA A 75 -14.82 1.30 -2.33
C ALA A 75 -14.23 0.40 -3.41
N VAL A 76 -13.67 -0.77 -3.06
CA VAL A 76 -13.33 -1.85 -4.00
C VAL A 76 -14.58 -2.35 -4.72
N LYS A 77 -15.76 -2.21 -4.11
CA LYS A 77 -17.05 -2.44 -4.76
C LYS A 77 -17.46 -1.33 -5.76
N ARG A 78 -16.70 -0.22 -5.87
CA ARG A 78 -16.93 0.94 -6.76
C ARG A 78 -15.64 1.23 -7.57
N GLN A 79 -15.65 2.11 -8.58
CA GLN A 79 -14.50 2.47 -9.48
C GLN A 79 -13.75 3.74 -8.98
N GLY A 80 -12.49 4.04 -9.37
CA GLY A 80 -11.70 5.20 -8.82
C GLY A 80 -10.22 5.28 -9.27
N THR A 81 -9.46 6.37 -9.02
CA THR A 81 -8.29 6.98 -9.78
C THR A 81 -6.88 6.89 -9.13
N TYR A 82 -5.76 6.94 -9.89
CA TYR A 82 -4.37 7.03 -9.37
C TYR A 82 -3.85 8.48 -9.22
N PHE A 83 -3.00 8.76 -8.22
CA PHE A 83 -2.45 10.11 -7.98
C PHE A 83 -1.05 10.32 -8.56
N THR A 84 -0.85 11.46 -9.21
CA THR A 84 0.43 11.89 -9.79
C THR A 84 1.35 12.59 -8.79
N ASP A 85 0.79 13.11 -7.71
CA ASP A 85 1.45 13.99 -6.73
C ASP A 85 1.38 13.44 -5.30
N GLU A 86 1.38 12.11 -5.16
CA GLU A 86 1.57 11.46 -3.87
C GLU A 86 2.74 10.48 -3.90
N TRP A 87 3.77 10.76 -3.09
CA TRP A 87 5.07 10.10 -3.19
C TRP A 87 5.32 9.11 -2.05
N ARG A 88 5.84 7.95 -2.43
CA ARG A 88 6.16 6.82 -1.56
C ARG A 88 7.54 6.28 -1.91
N SER A 89 8.08 5.42 -1.06
CA SER A 89 9.32 4.68 -1.31
C SER A 89 9.05 3.18 -1.14
N PRO A 90 8.39 2.53 -2.13
CA PRO A 90 7.96 1.13 -2.01
C PRO A 90 9.15 0.22 -1.81
N VAL A 91 9.10 -0.64 -0.80
CA VAL A 91 10.21 -1.48 -0.36
C VAL A 91 9.90 -2.95 -0.61
N ALA A 92 10.86 -3.71 -1.13
CA ALA A 92 10.73 -5.15 -1.24
C ALA A 92 10.81 -5.79 0.15
N VAL A 93 9.92 -6.74 0.45
CA VAL A 93 9.97 -7.48 1.73
C VAL A 93 11.32 -8.20 1.89
N ALA A 94 11.85 -8.77 0.80
CA ALA A 94 13.16 -9.41 0.78
C ALA A 94 14.30 -8.46 1.22
N ASP A 95 14.24 -7.18 0.86
CA ASP A 95 15.23 -6.20 1.33
C ASP A 95 15.13 -5.97 2.83
N ILE A 96 13.91 -5.91 3.39
CA ILE A 96 13.66 -5.79 4.84
C ILE A 96 14.27 -6.99 5.57
N CYS A 97 13.98 -8.20 5.11
CA CYS A 97 14.54 -9.43 5.67
C CYS A 97 16.07 -9.40 5.63
N ARG A 98 16.66 -9.07 4.49
CA ARG A 98 18.12 -8.95 4.33
C ARG A 98 18.71 -7.91 5.27
N ALA A 99 18.07 -6.77 5.45
CA ALA A 99 18.56 -5.74 6.37
C ALA A 99 18.55 -6.24 7.82
N CYS A 100 17.49 -6.91 8.24
CA CYS A 100 17.41 -7.55 9.55
C CYS A 100 18.49 -8.61 9.75
N GLU A 101 18.70 -9.49 8.77
CA GLU A 101 19.74 -10.52 8.80
C GLU A 101 21.14 -9.92 8.97
N VAL A 102 21.48 -8.89 8.18
CA VAL A 102 22.78 -8.22 8.28
C VAL A 102 22.95 -7.53 9.62
N LEU A 103 21.91 -6.88 10.15
CA LEU A 103 21.94 -6.26 11.48
C LEU A 103 22.17 -7.28 12.59
N ILE A 104 21.43 -8.40 12.57
CA ILE A 104 21.56 -9.48 13.55
C ILE A 104 22.97 -10.08 13.50
N ALA A 105 23.49 -10.36 12.30
CA ALA A 105 24.81 -10.97 12.14
C ALA A 105 25.98 -10.06 12.55
N ARG A 106 25.80 -8.73 12.48
CA ARG A 106 26.87 -7.75 12.76
C ARG A 106 26.89 -7.22 14.19
N GLU A 107 25.95 -7.60 15.04
CA GLU A 107 25.82 -7.10 16.41
C GLU A 107 26.07 -8.24 17.44
N PRO A 108 27.31 -8.74 17.60
CA PRO A 108 27.62 -9.81 18.57
C PRO A 108 27.73 -9.33 20.03
N GLY A 109 27.19 -8.14 20.37
CA GLY A 109 27.43 -7.46 21.64
C GLY A 109 26.20 -6.78 22.25
N ALA A 110 26.41 -5.92 23.25
CA ALA A 110 25.33 -5.23 23.97
C ALA A 110 24.43 -4.43 23.00
N LEU A 111 23.15 -4.80 22.96
CA LEU A 111 22.16 -4.23 22.05
C LEU A 111 21.97 -2.73 22.33
N GLN A 112 22.51 -1.88 21.45
CA GLN A 112 22.20 -0.45 21.46
C GLN A 112 20.88 -0.20 20.73
N HIS A 113 20.02 0.63 21.31
CA HIS A 113 18.78 1.05 20.67
C HIS A 113 19.08 1.98 19.47
N ARG A 114 18.52 1.66 18.30
CA ARG A 114 18.76 2.39 17.05
C ARG A 114 17.48 2.46 16.24
N VAL A 115 17.29 3.58 15.53
CA VAL A 115 16.14 3.80 14.65
C VAL A 115 16.64 4.06 13.23
N PHE A 116 16.07 3.34 12.27
CA PHE A 116 16.34 3.50 10.84
C PHE A 116 15.05 3.64 10.06
N ASN A 117 15.09 4.51 9.06
CA ASN A 117 14.12 4.52 7.97
C ASN A 117 14.44 3.40 6.99
N MET A 118 13.41 2.76 6.45
CA MET A 118 13.56 1.68 5.48
C MET A 118 12.48 1.71 4.39
N GLY A 119 12.66 2.63 3.44
CA GLY A 119 11.98 2.65 2.16
C GLY A 119 12.82 2.03 1.05
N GLY A 120 12.18 1.67 -0.06
CA GLY A 120 12.90 1.19 -1.23
C GLY A 120 13.68 2.28 -1.95
N PRO A 121 14.46 1.91 -2.98
CA PRO A 121 15.50 2.77 -3.55
C PRO A 121 14.99 4.03 -4.24
N GLN A 122 13.71 4.04 -4.62
CA GLN A 122 13.12 5.08 -5.45
C GLN A 122 12.01 5.79 -4.69
N ARG A 123 11.94 7.11 -4.86
CA ARG A 123 10.77 7.92 -4.52
C ARG A 123 9.85 7.93 -5.73
N LEU A 124 8.67 7.32 -5.61
CA LEU A 124 7.73 7.10 -6.71
C LEU A 124 6.34 7.63 -6.35
N SER A 125 5.69 8.25 -7.31
CA SER A 125 4.26 8.53 -7.29
C SER A 125 3.44 7.24 -7.43
N ARG A 126 2.15 7.31 -7.13
CA ARG A 126 1.26 6.16 -7.33
C ARG A 126 1.09 5.77 -8.79
N LEU A 127 1.07 6.77 -9.67
CA LEU A 127 1.05 6.53 -11.10
C LEU A 127 2.30 5.76 -11.55
N GLU A 128 3.49 6.16 -11.09
CA GLU A 128 4.73 5.46 -11.42
C GLU A 128 4.75 4.02 -10.87
N MET A 129 4.24 3.81 -9.65
CA MET A 129 4.12 2.47 -9.08
C MET A 129 3.17 1.58 -9.90
N ALA A 130 2.01 2.11 -10.28
CA ALA A 130 1.04 1.38 -11.09
C ALA A 130 1.55 1.11 -12.51
N SER A 131 2.30 2.06 -13.09
CA SER A 131 2.93 1.92 -14.40
C SER A 131 4.02 0.85 -14.40
N ALA A 132 4.83 0.76 -13.32
CA ALA A 132 5.83 -0.30 -13.17
C ALA A 132 5.19 -1.70 -13.14
N ALA A 133 4.04 -1.84 -12.46
CA ALA A 133 3.28 -3.09 -12.44
C ALA A 133 2.67 -3.43 -13.82
N ALA A 134 2.09 -2.45 -14.51
CA ALA A 134 1.53 -2.64 -15.85
C ALA A 134 2.62 -3.05 -16.86
N ALA A 135 3.77 -2.39 -16.81
CA ALA A 135 4.93 -2.70 -17.66
C ALA A 135 5.45 -4.12 -17.42
N ALA A 136 5.51 -4.59 -16.17
CA ALA A 136 5.90 -5.96 -15.85
C ALA A 136 4.95 -6.99 -16.48
N ALA A 137 3.66 -6.66 -16.59
CA ALA A 137 2.65 -7.49 -17.25
C ALA A 137 2.61 -7.34 -18.78
N GLY A 138 3.52 -6.55 -19.37
CA GLY A 138 3.54 -6.26 -20.81
C GLY A 138 2.33 -5.45 -21.28
N VAL A 139 1.74 -4.62 -20.40
CA VAL A 139 0.56 -3.81 -20.71
C VAL A 139 0.90 -2.33 -20.71
N ASP A 140 0.40 -1.59 -21.71
CA ASP A 140 0.51 -0.14 -21.71
C ASP A 140 -0.38 0.46 -20.62
N ALA A 141 0.24 1.21 -19.72
CA ALA A 141 -0.41 1.92 -18.63
C ALA A 141 -1.41 2.98 -19.12
N ASN A 142 -1.17 3.60 -20.28
CA ASN A 142 -1.95 4.72 -20.77
C ASN A 142 -3.42 4.37 -21.06
N ASP A 143 -3.69 3.12 -21.45
CA ASP A 143 -5.05 2.65 -21.76
C ASP A 143 -5.84 2.21 -20.50
N LEU A 144 -5.11 1.97 -19.41
CA LEU A 144 -5.62 1.32 -18.20
C LEU A 144 -5.72 2.24 -16.99
N ILE A 145 -4.87 3.27 -16.93
CA ILE A 145 -4.65 4.06 -15.71
C ILE A 145 -5.16 5.48 -15.93
N ALA A 146 -6.32 5.81 -15.35
CA ALA A 146 -6.68 7.22 -15.17
C ALA A 146 -5.88 7.82 -14.00
N SER A 147 -5.30 8.99 -14.23
CA SER A 147 -4.54 9.73 -13.22
C SER A 147 -5.12 11.11 -12.96
N CYS A 148 -4.95 11.61 -11.74
CA CYS A 148 -5.35 12.96 -11.34
C CYS A 148 -4.41 13.49 -10.25
N ARG A 149 -4.52 14.78 -9.93
CA ARG A 149 -3.89 15.30 -8.71
C ARG A 149 -4.72 14.95 -7.50
N ALA A 150 -4.04 14.75 -6.38
CA ALA A 150 -4.60 14.59 -5.05
C ALA A 150 -5.61 15.69 -4.68
N ALA A 151 -5.36 16.92 -5.14
CA ALA A 151 -6.21 18.09 -4.89
C ALA A 151 -7.52 18.09 -5.71
N ASP A 152 -7.55 17.38 -6.84
CA ASP A 152 -8.69 17.38 -7.77
C ASP A 152 -9.78 16.39 -7.36
N VAL A 153 -9.48 15.53 -6.38
CA VAL A 153 -10.42 14.55 -5.84
C VAL A 153 -10.93 15.05 -4.49
N PRO A 154 -12.25 15.24 -4.32
CA PRO A 154 -12.84 15.53 -3.03
C PRO A 154 -12.55 14.37 -2.06
N ARG A 155 -11.62 14.60 -1.14
CA ARG A 155 -11.21 13.64 -0.11
C ARG A 155 -11.48 14.28 1.24
N GLY A 156 -12.15 13.58 2.16
CA GLY A 156 -12.44 14.11 3.49
C GLY A 156 -11.43 13.74 4.59
N ALA A 157 -10.22 13.33 4.22
CA ALA A 157 -9.05 13.15 5.07
C ALA A 157 -7.80 13.29 4.18
N LEU A 158 -6.81 13.98 4.71
CA LEU A 158 -5.60 14.28 3.97
C LEU A 158 -4.66 13.08 4.07
N SER A 159 -4.31 12.48 2.93
CA SER A 159 -3.10 11.66 2.88
C SER A 159 -1.90 12.59 2.93
N PRO A 160 -0.83 12.27 3.69
CA PRO A 160 0.39 13.02 3.55
C PRO A 160 0.92 12.84 2.13
N VAL A 161 1.19 13.99 1.52
CA VAL A 161 1.51 14.12 0.11
C VAL A 161 2.81 13.38 -0.20
N ASP A 162 3.82 13.50 0.66
CA ASP A 162 5.09 12.81 0.51
C ASP A 162 5.49 12.15 1.83
N ILE A 163 5.62 10.83 1.81
CA ILE A 163 6.15 10.03 2.92
C ILE A 163 7.25 9.08 2.44
N ALA A 164 7.91 9.42 1.34
CA ALA A 164 9.08 8.67 0.90
C ALA A 164 10.19 8.78 1.96
N MET A 165 10.74 7.63 2.34
CA MET A 165 11.72 7.54 3.42
C MET A 165 13.14 7.63 2.88
N ASP A 166 13.93 8.60 3.36
CA ASP A 166 15.38 8.58 3.17
C ASP A 166 16.01 7.45 3.99
N SER A 167 16.53 6.44 3.29
CA SER A 167 17.15 5.25 3.86
C SER A 167 18.67 5.22 3.64
N SER A 168 19.28 6.34 3.21
CA SER A 168 20.71 6.45 2.88
C SER A 168 21.61 5.99 4.03
N ARG A 169 21.28 6.36 5.27
CA ARG A 169 22.00 5.95 6.48
C ARG A 169 22.03 4.42 6.65
N LEU A 170 20.87 3.78 6.55
CA LEU A 170 20.75 2.32 6.68
C LEU A 170 21.52 1.62 5.56
N ARG A 171 21.33 2.06 4.31
CA ARG A 171 21.99 1.48 3.13
C ARG A 171 23.50 1.56 3.19
N LYS A 172 24.05 2.72 3.55
CA LYS A 172 25.49 2.91 3.72
C LYS A 172 26.05 1.99 4.80
N GLN A 173 25.33 1.84 5.91
CA GLN A 173 25.78 0.99 7.00
C GLN A 173 25.75 -0.51 6.66
N LEU A 174 24.69 -0.97 6.00
CA LEU A 174 24.52 -2.39 5.69
C LEU A 174 25.22 -2.81 4.40
N GLY A 175 25.52 -1.87 3.51
CA GLY A 175 26.01 -2.16 2.16
C GLY A 175 24.92 -2.74 1.26
N ILE A 176 23.67 -2.28 1.41
CA ILE A 176 22.50 -2.74 0.67
C ILE A 176 21.99 -1.58 -0.20
N ALA A 177 21.80 -1.80 -1.49
CA ALA A 177 21.28 -0.77 -2.41
C ALA A 177 19.73 -0.66 -2.38
N GLY A 178 19.05 -1.77 -2.07
CA GLY A 178 17.61 -1.92 -2.24
C GLY A 178 17.25 -2.28 -3.68
N THR A 179 16.14 -2.99 -3.84
CA THR A 179 15.69 -3.54 -5.12
C THR A 179 14.71 -2.55 -5.78
N PRO A 180 14.97 -2.08 -7.01
CA PRO A 180 14.06 -1.19 -7.72
C PRO A 180 12.69 -1.80 -7.94
N LEU A 181 11.62 -1.00 -7.90
CA LEU A 181 10.24 -1.51 -8.01
C LEU A 181 10.01 -2.26 -9.33
N ALA A 182 10.62 -1.81 -10.42
CA ALA A 182 10.48 -2.47 -11.72
C ALA A 182 11.03 -3.91 -11.71
N VAL A 183 12.13 -4.15 -10.99
CA VAL A 183 12.72 -5.49 -10.82
C VAL A 183 11.78 -6.36 -9.99
N VAL A 184 11.32 -5.84 -8.84
CA VAL A 184 10.35 -6.56 -7.98
C VAL A 184 9.06 -6.88 -8.75
N ALA A 185 8.55 -5.94 -9.53
CA ALA A 185 7.33 -6.14 -10.31
C ALA A 185 7.50 -7.24 -11.38
N GLN A 186 8.65 -7.29 -12.05
CA GLN A 186 8.98 -8.35 -13.02
C GLN A 186 9.10 -9.72 -12.35
N GLU A 187 9.80 -9.80 -11.21
CA GLU A 187 9.96 -11.05 -10.45
C GLU A 187 8.60 -11.59 -9.98
N VAL A 188 7.77 -10.72 -9.38
CA VAL A 188 6.41 -11.09 -8.96
C VAL A 188 5.57 -11.54 -10.15
N TRP A 189 5.64 -10.84 -11.29
CA TRP A 189 4.91 -11.24 -12.48
C TRP A 189 5.34 -12.62 -12.99
N GLN A 190 6.65 -12.89 -13.06
CA GLN A 190 7.17 -14.20 -13.47
C GLN A 190 6.72 -15.33 -12.52
N GLN A 191 6.74 -15.10 -11.20
CA GLN A 191 6.25 -16.07 -10.22
C GLN A 191 4.76 -16.41 -10.43
N LEU A 192 3.95 -15.41 -10.78
CA LEU A 192 2.54 -15.62 -11.08
C LEU A 192 2.34 -16.45 -12.36
N GLN A 193 3.21 -16.32 -13.36
CA GLN A 193 3.15 -17.11 -14.60
C GLN A 193 3.69 -18.54 -14.43
N GLY A 194 4.67 -18.75 -13.54
CA GLY A 194 5.31 -20.05 -13.31
C GLY A 194 4.57 -20.97 -12.33
N SER A 195 3.42 -20.54 -11.79
CA SER A 195 2.63 -21.29 -10.80
C SER A 195 1.39 -21.97 -11.39
N CYS A 196 1.34 -22.17 -12.71
CA CYS A 196 0.28 -22.91 -13.42
C CYS A 196 0.76 -24.31 -13.83
#